data_AF-K2BII6-F1
#
_entry.id   AF-K2BII6-F1
#
_cell.length_a   1.000
_cell.length_b   1.000
_cell.length_c   1.000
_cell.angle_alpha   90.00
_cell.angle_beta   90.00
_cell.angle_gamma   90.00
#
_symmetry.space_group_name_H-M   'P 1'
#
loop_
_entity.id
_entity.type
_entity.pdbx_description
1 polymer ?
#
loop_
_entity_poly.entity_id
_entity_poly.type
_entity_poly.pdbx_seq_one_letter_code
_entity_poly.pdbx_strand_id
1 'polypeptide(L)'
;ARDITVAEIVSAIEGEFAITECCTPAKSCAIDSLCAVKENWRVINRMIFTALASLTLRDMTQPLSAHPLVLRGIPIKTEGAKKHGK
;
A
#
# COMPACT_ATOMS: atom_id res chain seq x y z
N ALA A 1 4.18 2.19 -21.34
CA ALA A 1 3.78 1.96 -19.94
C ALA A 1 3.96 3.24 -19.11
N ARG A 2 3.17 4.29 -19.38
CA ARG A 2 3.19 5.51 -18.53
C ARG A 2 2.21 5.41 -17.36
N ASP A 3 1.26 4.50 -17.45
CA ASP A 3 0.11 4.43 -16.56
C ASP A 3 0.04 3.13 -15.74
N ILE A 4 1.08 2.28 -15.79
CA ILE A 4 1.15 1.09 -14.93
C ILE A 4 1.45 1.53 -13.51
N THR A 5 0.51 1.28 -12.60
CA THR A 5 0.63 1.55 -11.17
C THR A 5 1.44 0.47 -10.45
N VAL A 6 2.01 0.81 -9.30
CA VAL A 6 2.70 -0.17 -8.45
C VAL A 6 1.69 -1.20 -7.92
N ALA A 7 0.44 -0.81 -7.65
CA ALA A 7 -0.62 -1.74 -7.27
C ALA A 7 -0.89 -2.82 -8.33
N GLU A 8 -0.90 -2.46 -9.61
CA GLU A 8 -1.07 -3.42 -10.71
C GLU A 8 0.12 -4.39 -10.80
N ILE A 9 1.34 -3.90 -10.61
CA ILE A 9 2.54 -4.76 -10.60
C ILE A 9 2.47 -5.77 -9.45
N VAL A 10 2.18 -5.28 -8.23
CA VAL A 10 2.08 -6.16 -7.05
C VAL A 10 0.97 -7.19 -7.24
N SER A 11 -0.19 -6.78 -7.76
CA SER A 11 -1.30 -7.71 -8.02
C SER A 11 -0.97 -8.75 -9.10
N ALA A 12 -0.13 -8.40 -10.08
CA ALA A 12 0.30 -9.36 -11.09
C ALA A 12 1.27 -10.42 -10.52
N ILE A 13 2.02 -10.10 -9.46
CA ILE A 13 2.99 -11.00 -8.82
C ILE A 13 2.30 -11.87 -7.76
N GLU A 14 1.56 -11.25 -6.86
CA GLU A 14 0.96 -11.88 -5.68
C GLU A 14 -0.46 -12.42 -5.96
N GLY A 15 -1.06 -12.01 -7.06
CA GLY A 15 -2.49 -12.22 -7.32
C GLY A 15 -3.34 -11.15 -6.64
N GLU A 16 -4.37 -11.56 -5.92
CA GLU A 16 -5.28 -10.61 -5.28
C GLU A 16 -4.60 -9.92 -4.09
N PHE A 17 -4.40 -8.59 -4.18
CA PHE A 17 -3.75 -7.83 -3.10
C PHE A 17 -4.56 -7.88 -1.80
N ALA A 18 -4.06 -8.63 -0.83
CA ALA A 18 -4.62 -8.72 0.51
C ALA A 18 -3.47 -8.97 1.52
N ILE A 19 -3.31 -8.08 2.49
CA ILE A 19 -2.24 -8.24 3.51
C ILE A 19 -2.52 -9.42 4.44
N THR A 20 -3.80 -9.80 4.58
CA THR A 20 -4.25 -10.94 5.37
C THR A 20 -5.39 -11.66 4.66
N GLU A 21 -5.61 -12.94 4.96
CA GLU A 21 -6.71 -13.73 4.38
C GLU A 21 -8.10 -13.10 4.60
N CYS A 22 -8.31 -12.42 5.73
CA CYS A 22 -9.59 -11.75 6.02
C CYS A 22 -9.81 -10.45 5.22
N CYS A 23 -8.79 -9.98 4.50
CA CYS A 23 -8.88 -8.90 3.53
C CYS A 23 -9.21 -9.39 2.12
N THR A 24 -9.13 -10.70 1.85
CA THR A 24 -9.53 -11.26 0.55
C THR A 24 -11.07 -11.22 0.39
N PRO A 25 -11.59 -10.90 -0.80
CA PRO A 25 -13.02 -11.05 -1.14
C PRO A 25 -13.53 -12.49 -1.02
N ALA A 26 -12.65 -13.48 -1.19
CA ALA A 26 -12.96 -14.89 -1.00
C ALA A 26 -13.35 -15.25 0.45
N LYS A 27 -13.05 -14.38 1.42
CA LYS A 27 -13.34 -14.58 2.86
C LYS A 27 -12.83 -15.94 3.39
N SER A 28 -11.64 -16.36 2.94
CA SER A 28 -11.06 -17.66 3.28
C SER A 28 -10.61 -17.81 4.74
N CYS A 29 -10.59 -16.71 5.50
CA CYS A 29 -10.09 -16.71 6.87
C CYS A 29 -11.00 -17.49 7.82
N ALA A 30 -10.49 -18.61 8.35
CA ALA A 30 -11.22 -19.53 9.21
C ALA A 30 -11.75 -18.90 10.52
N ILE A 31 -11.15 -17.81 10.98
CA ILE A 31 -11.51 -17.12 12.23
C ILE A 31 -12.10 -15.73 12.00
N ASP A 32 -12.53 -15.40 10.77
CA ASP A 32 -13.06 -14.06 10.46
C ASP A 32 -14.18 -13.64 11.42
N SER A 33 -15.09 -14.54 11.78
CA SER A 33 -16.18 -14.22 12.72
C SER A 33 -15.72 -13.91 14.15
N LEU A 34 -14.53 -14.38 14.55
CA LEU A 34 -13.99 -14.25 15.91
C LEU A 34 -12.86 -13.21 16.01
N CYS A 35 -12.33 -12.75 14.88
CA CYS A 35 -11.21 -11.82 14.85
C CYS A 35 -11.68 -10.38 15.10
N ALA A 36 -11.51 -9.92 16.34
CA ALA A 36 -11.90 -8.57 16.78
C ALA A 36 -11.17 -7.43 16.02
N VAL A 37 -10.05 -7.72 15.36
CA VAL A 37 -9.22 -6.73 14.67
C VAL A 37 -9.35 -6.78 13.14
N LYS A 38 -10.20 -7.64 12.57
CA LYS A 38 -10.28 -7.81 11.10
C LYS A 38 -10.66 -6.52 10.37
N GLU A 39 -11.54 -5.70 10.95
CA GLU A 39 -11.96 -4.45 10.32
C GLU A 39 -10.80 -3.44 10.28
N ASN A 40 -9.95 -3.43 11.32
CA ASN A 40 -8.73 -2.63 11.32
C ASN A 40 -7.81 -3.07 10.18
N TRP A 41 -7.64 -4.39 9.98
CA TRP A 41 -6.87 -4.93 8.87
C TRP A 41 -7.44 -4.57 7.50
N ARG A 42 -8.77 -4.61 7.32
CA ARG A 42 -9.42 -4.18 6.06
C ARG A 42 -9.16 -2.71 5.75
N VAL A 43 -9.22 -1.86 6.78
CA VAL A 43 -8.94 -0.43 6.66
C VAL A 43 -7.46 -0.20 6.29
N ILE A 44 -6.53 -0.88 6.96
CA ILE A 44 -5.09 -0.84 6.64
C ILE A 44 -4.81 -1.36 5.21
N ASN A 45 -5.45 -2.45 4.80
CA ASN A 45 -5.35 -3.01 3.44
C ASN A 45 -5.71 -1.98 2.38
N ARG A 46 -6.82 -1.28 2.57
CA ARG A 46 -7.24 -0.20 1.67
C ARG A 46 -6.24 0.95 1.64
N MET A 47 -5.67 1.33 2.78
CA MET A 47 -4.64 2.39 2.82
C MET A 47 -3.40 2.00 2.02
N ILE A 48 -2.87 0.79 2.24
CA ILE A 48 -1.68 0.33 1.52
C ILE A 48 -1.97 0.22 0.02
N PHE A 49 -3.10 -0.39 -0.36
CA PHE A 49 -3.49 -0.46 -1.77
C PHE A 49 -3.58 0.93 -2.41
N THR A 50 -4.20 1.89 -1.71
CA THR A 50 -4.32 3.28 -2.20
C THR A 50 -2.94 3.94 -2.37
N ALA A 51 -2.00 3.66 -1.47
CA ALA A 51 -0.63 4.17 -1.59
C ALA A 51 0.05 3.61 -2.84
N LEU A 52 -0.02 2.30 -3.05
CA LEU A 52 0.57 1.62 -4.21
C LEU A 52 -0.10 2.05 -5.52
N ALA A 53 -1.42 2.28 -5.52
CA ALA A 53 -2.17 2.76 -6.67
C ALA A 53 -1.87 4.22 -7.03
N SER A 54 -1.31 4.99 -6.09
CA SER A 54 -0.90 6.39 -6.32
C SER A 54 0.47 6.53 -6.98
N LEU A 55 1.24 5.44 -7.04
CA LEU A 55 2.58 5.40 -7.63
C LEU A 55 2.55 4.66 -8.95
N THR A 56 3.28 5.16 -9.93
CA THR A 56 3.49 4.49 -11.23
C THR A 56 4.85 3.81 -11.30
N LEU A 57 5.00 2.88 -12.24
CA LEU A 57 6.30 2.28 -12.59
C LEU A 57 7.32 3.36 -12.98
N ARG A 58 6.87 4.47 -13.57
CA ARG A 58 7.74 5.61 -13.89
C ARG A 58 8.29 6.25 -12.62
N ASP A 59 7.47 6.45 -11.60
CA ASP A 59 7.90 7.04 -10.33
C ASP A 59 8.97 6.17 -9.65
N MET A 60 8.91 4.85 -9.85
CA MET A 60 9.89 3.88 -9.36
C MET A 60 11.24 3.89 -10.11
N THR A 61 11.39 4.66 -11.19
CA THR A 61 12.66 4.74 -11.95
C THR A 61 13.70 5.66 -11.30
N GLN A 62 13.33 6.40 -10.27
CA GLN A 62 14.20 7.25 -9.47
C GLN A 62 13.95 6.98 -7.98
N PRO A 63 14.88 7.35 -7.08
CA PRO A 63 14.61 7.26 -5.65
C PRO A 63 13.35 8.05 -5.31
N LEU A 64 12.36 7.35 -4.72
CA LEU A 64 11.19 8.02 -4.17
C LEU A 64 11.68 9.01 -3.12
N SER A 65 11.50 10.31 -3.36
CA SER A 65 11.81 11.28 -2.34
C SER A 65 10.78 11.13 -1.22
N ALA A 66 11.23 11.29 0.02
CA ALA A 66 10.37 11.45 1.18
C ALA A 66 9.63 12.81 1.13
N HIS A 67 9.09 13.19 -0.02
CA HIS A 67 7.94 14.07 -0.02
C HIS A 67 6.84 13.36 0.77
N PRO A 68 6.11 14.07 1.63
CA PRO A 68 5.06 13.43 2.39
C PRO A 68 4.11 12.80 1.39
N LEU A 69 4.12 11.46 1.33
CA LEU A 69 3.07 10.73 0.65
C LEU A 69 1.81 11.11 1.42
N VAL A 70 1.11 12.11 0.90
CA VAL A 70 -0.23 12.43 1.36
C VAL A 70 -1.12 11.36 0.75
N LEU A 71 -1.10 10.18 1.37
CA LEU A 71 -2.22 9.27 1.32
C LEU A 71 -3.44 10.12 1.66
N ARG A 72 -4.37 10.31 0.71
CA ARG A 72 -5.50 11.24 0.87
C ARG A 72 -6.12 11.08 2.26
N GLY A 73 -5.94 12.10 3.12
CA GLY A 73 -6.51 12.15 4.47
C GLY A 73 -5.64 11.62 5.61
N ILE A 74 -4.41 11.13 5.38
CA ILE A 74 -3.50 10.69 6.46
C ILE A 74 -2.13 11.34 6.25
N PRO A 75 -1.70 12.28 7.12
CA PRO A 75 -0.34 12.78 7.09
C PRO A 75 0.62 11.69 7.56
N ILE A 76 1.31 11.04 6.61
CA ILE A 76 2.47 10.21 6.96
C ILE A 76 3.61 11.17 7.29
N LYS A 77 4.05 11.16 8.56
CA LYS A 77 5.27 11.87 8.97
C LYS A 77 6.45 11.15 8.33
N THR A 78 6.96 11.67 7.22
CA THR A 78 8.24 11.24 6.66
C THR A 78 9.34 12.06 7.33
N GLU A 79 10.17 11.44 8.16
CA GLU A 79 11.37 12.09 8.67
C GLU A 79 12.32 12.37 7.49
N GLY A 80 12.62 13.65 7.29
CA GLY A 80 13.34 14.13 6.11
C GLY A 80 14.68 13.44 5.93
N ALA A 81 14.94 13.00 4.69
CA ALA A 81 16.24 12.51 4.28
C ALA A 81 17.32 13.55 4.65
N LYS A 82 18.17 13.22 5.64
CA LYS A 82 19.39 13.99 5.90
C LYS A 82 20.21 14.00 4.61
N LYS A 83 20.32 15.17 3.99
CA LYS A 83 21.31 15.41 2.94
C LYS A 83 22.69 15.17 3.57
N HIS A 84 23.37 14.10 3.18
CA HIS A 84 24.81 13.99 3.42
C HIS A 84 25.48 15.07 2.57
N GLY A 85 25.73 16.22 3.19
CA GLY A 85 26.60 17.25 2.68
C GLY A 85 28.06 16.80 2.83
N LYS A 86 28.82 17.06 1.77
CA LYS A 86 30.24 16.84 1.53
C LYS A 86 31.16 16.91 2.75
#